data_AF-A0A1V5E1H5-F1
#
_entry.id   AF-A0A1V5E1H5-F1
#
_cell.length_a   1.000
_cell.length_b   1.000
_cell.length_c   1.000
_cell.angle_alpha   90.00
_cell.angle_beta   90.00
_cell.angle_gamma   90.00
#
_symmetry.space_group_name_H-M   'P 1'
#
loop_
_entity.id
_entity.type
_entity.pdbx_description
1 polymer ?
#
loop_
_entity_poly.entity_id
_entity_poly.type
_entity_poly.pdbx_seq_one_letter_code
_entity_poly.pdbx_strand_id
1 'polypeptide(L)'
;MGSGTIVSIIVAVIGCVLAVFFYMNDSLDKRIDKAINHPEFIKKVAEQTKLPFIIFDEAGTFHSETSGASLLIEKIEPFKETDNNKRQRFAGFIVYPKKFFNSPPILQALNSKVVFALPKKINKFDWKFRIPEWEGTEWGGSYDEPPAKLYKLEILQ
;
A
#
# COMPACT_ATOMS: atom_id res chain seq x y z
N MET A 1 21.83 -48.00 -48.15
CA MET A 1 21.21 -46.76 -47.63
C MET A 1 22.33 -45.79 -47.29
N GLY A 2 22.43 -44.66 -48.01
CA GLY A 2 23.54 -43.72 -47.84
C GLY A 2 23.46 -42.99 -46.50
N SER A 3 24.61 -42.71 -45.90
CA SER A 3 24.77 -41.98 -44.62
C SER A 3 23.94 -40.69 -44.53
N GLY A 4 23.73 -39.99 -45.65
CA GLY A 4 22.87 -38.80 -45.71
C GLY A 4 21.39 -39.04 -45.35
N THR A 5 20.88 -40.25 -45.60
CA THR A 5 19.49 -40.64 -45.26
C THR A 5 19.34 -40.81 -43.75
N ILE A 6 20.37 -41.33 -43.08
CA ILE A 6 20.35 -41.54 -41.62
C ILE A 6 20.44 -40.19 -40.91
N VAL A 7 21.27 -39.28 -41.40
CA VAL A 7 21.40 -37.92 -40.84
C VAL A 7 20.09 -37.13 -41.01
N SER A 8 19.41 -37.23 -42.15
CA SER A 8 18.14 -36.50 -42.36
C SER A 8 17.02 -36.98 -41.43
N ILE A 9 16.95 -38.29 -41.17
CA ILE A 9 15.96 -38.87 -40.24
C ILE A 9 16.22 -38.38 -38.81
N ILE A 10 17.49 -38.34 -38.37
CA ILE A 10 17.84 -37.87 -37.03
C ILE A 10 17.45 -36.40 -36.85
N VAL A 11 17.76 -35.54 -37.83
CA VAL A 11 17.39 -34.11 -37.78
C VAL A 11 15.89 -33.91 -37.77
N ALA A 12 15.13 -34.69 -38.54
CA ALA A 12 13.66 -34.62 -38.58
C ALA A 12 13.03 -35.01 -37.23
N VAL A 13 13.55 -36.07 -36.59
CA VAL A 13 13.08 -36.52 -35.27
C VAL A 13 13.38 -35.48 -34.20
N ILE A 14 14.61 -34.94 -34.17
CA ILE A 14 15.00 -33.90 -33.20
C ILE A 14 14.15 -32.64 -33.40
N GLY A 15 13.91 -32.23 -34.64
CA GLY A 15 13.05 -31.09 -34.97
C GLY A 15 11.61 -31.25 -34.46
N CYS A 16 11.04 -32.45 -34.61
CA CYS A 16 9.70 -32.75 -34.08
C CYS A 16 9.67 -32.72 -32.54
N VAL A 17 10.66 -33.30 -31.89
CA VAL A 17 10.75 -33.31 -30.42
C VAL A 17 10.86 -31.88 -29.88
N LEU A 18 11.71 -31.05 -30.48
CA LEU A 18 11.85 -29.65 -30.10
C LEU A 18 10.55 -28.86 -30.35
N ALA A 19 9.89 -29.06 -31.49
CA ALA A 19 8.63 -28.37 -31.81
C ALA A 19 7.51 -28.71 -30.80
N VAL A 20 7.38 -29.98 -30.41
CA VAL A 20 6.42 -30.40 -29.38
C VAL A 20 6.77 -29.80 -28.01
N PHE A 21 8.06 -29.76 -27.67
CA PHE A 21 8.53 -29.19 -26.41
C PHE A 21 8.23 -27.69 -26.33
N PHE A 22 8.53 -26.92 -27.38
CA PHE A 22 8.21 -25.49 -27.44
C PHE A 22 6.70 -25.23 -27.42
N TYR A 23 5.89 -26.04 -28.12
CA TYR A 23 4.44 -25.90 -28.11
C TYR A 23 3.81 -26.21 -26.74
N MET A 24 4.34 -27.21 -26.02
CA MET A 24 3.91 -27.49 -24.64
C MET A 24 4.27 -26.36 -23.69
N ASN A 25 5.47 -25.80 -23.80
CA ASN A 25 5.91 -24.72 -22.93
C ASN A 25 5.08 -23.44 -23.14
N ASP A 26 4.83 -23.06 -24.40
CA ASP A 26 3.98 -21.91 -24.75
C ASP A 26 2.51 -22.11 -24.29
N SER A 27 2.00 -23.35 -24.29
CA SER A 27 0.67 -23.67 -23.76
C SER A 27 0.59 -23.59 -22.23
N LEU A 28 1.68 -23.94 -21.53
CA LEU A 28 1.79 -23.79 -20.07
C LEU A 28 1.88 -22.32 -19.68
N ASP A 29 2.73 -21.54 -20.34
CA ASP A 29 2.86 -20.11 -20.12
C ASP A 29 1.53 -19.38 -20.37
N LYS A 30 0.83 -19.70 -21.47
CA LYS A 30 -0.50 -19.13 -21.75
C LYS A 30 -1.56 -19.49 -20.72
N ARG A 31 -1.50 -20.67 -20.11
CA ARG A 31 -2.43 -21.07 -19.05
C ARG A 31 -2.13 -20.35 -17.73
N ILE A 32 -0.85 -20.16 -17.41
CA ILE A 32 -0.40 -19.42 -16.24
C ILE A 32 -0.75 -17.93 -16.39
N ASP A 33 -0.46 -17.33 -17.53
CA ASP A 33 -0.80 -15.93 -17.83
C ASP A 33 -2.30 -15.68 -17.78
N LYS A 34 -3.11 -16.64 -18.27
CA LYS A 34 -4.57 -16.53 -18.20
C LYS A 34 -5.08 -16.65 -16.77
N ALA A 35 -4.45 -17.47 -15.92
CA ALA A 35 -4.81 -17.61 -14.51
C ALA A 35 -4.39 -16.42 -13.65
N ILE A 36 -3.20 -15.84 -13.90
CA ILE A 36 -2.71 -14.66 -13.19
C ILE A 36 -3.52 -13.41 -13.56
N ASN A 37 -3.90 -13.27 -14.83
CA ASN A 37 -4.72 -12.15 -15.30
C ASN A 37 -6.24 -12.35 -15.09
N HIS A 38 -6.66 -13.42 -14.41
CA HIS A 38 -8.08 -13.59 -14.12
C HIS A 38 -8.51 -12.55 -13.07
N PRO A 39 -9.52 -11.71 -13.36
CA PRO A 39 -9.93 -10.61 -12.48
C PRO A 39 -10.37 -11.10 -11.10
N GLU A 40 -10.87 -12.33 -10.97
CA GLU A 40 -11.20 -12.93 -9.69
C GLU A 40 -9.98 -13.30 -8.85
N PHE A 41 -8.89 -13.76 -9.47
CA PHE A 41 -7.64 -14.04 -8.78
C PHE A 41 -7.00 -12.73 -8.28
N ILE A 42 -6.94 -11.70 -9.14
CA ILE A 42 -6.47 -10.37 -8.76
C ILE A 42 -7.33 -9.78 -7.65
N LYS A 43 -8.67 -9.92 -7.73
CA LYS A 43 -9.59 -9.44 -6.69
C LYS A 43 -9.39 -10.19 -5.37
N LYS A 44 -9.23 -11.51 -5.40
CA LYS A 44 -9.01 -12.34 -4.20
C LYS A 44 -7.64 -12.07 -3.56
N VAL A 45 -6.60 -11.92 -4.36
CA VAL A 45 -5.27 -11.50 -3.88
C VAL A 45 -5.35 -10.08 -3.31
N ALA A 46 -6.02 -9.15 -3.99
CA ALA A 46 -6.21 -7.78 -3.50
C ALA A 46 -7.04 -7.72 -2.21
N GLU A 47 -8.07 -8.55 -2.06
CA GLU A 47 -8.86 -8.66 -0.82
C GLU A 47 -8.05 -9.29 0.32
N GLN A 48 -7.19 -10.27 0.04
CA GLN A 48 -6.28 -10.86 1.01
C GLN A 48 -5.07 -9.98 1.36
N THR A 49 -4.67 -9.07 0.47
CA THR A 49 -3.58 -8.10 0.69
C THR A 49 -4.07 -6.72 1.13
N LYS A 50 -5.37 -6.50 1.26
CA LYS A 50 -5.92 -5.27 1.84
C LYS A 50 -5.53 -5.18 3.30
N LEU A 51 -4.45 -4.45 3.54
CA LEU A 51 -4.00 -4.11 4.88
C LEU A 51 -5.12 -3.35 5.61
N PRO A 52 -5.36 -3.65 6.90
CA PRO A 52 -6.34 -2.93 7.68
C PRO A 52 -5.99 -1.44 7.72
N PHE A 53 -6.95 -0.59 7.38
CA PHE A 53 -6.75 0.86 7.42
C PHE A 53 -7.93 1.61 8.05
N ILE A 54 -7.64 2.79 8.58
CA ILE A 54 -8.59 3.74 9.14
C ILE A 54 -8.45 5.06 8.40
N ILE A 55 -9.57 5.67 8.05
CA ILE A 55 -9.64 7.04 7.54
C ILE A 55 -10.21 7.93 8.64
N PHE A 56 -9.53 9.04 8.94
CA PHE A 56 -9.87 9.96 10.01
C PHE A 56 -9.59 11.42 9.63
N ASP A 57 -10.17 12.35 10.37
CA ASP A 57 -10.02 13.80 10.16
C ASP A 57 -8.86 14.43 10.97
N GLU A 58 -8.68 15.76 10.86
CA GLU A 58 -7.71 16.52 11.66
C GLU A 58 -7.95 16.47 13.18
N ALA A 59 -9.18 16.20 13.61
CA ALA A 59 -9.52 16.08 15.03
C ALA A 59 -9.22 14.68 15.60
N GLY A 60 -8.95 13.69 14.73
CA GLY A 60 -8.79 12.29 15.12
C GLY A 60 -10.10 11.49 15.09
N THR A 61 -11.18 12.05 14.55
CA THR A 61 -12.48 11.40 14.39
C THR A 61 -12.44 10.40 13.25
N PHE A 62 -12.92 9.18 13.49
CA PHE A 62 -12.94 8.12 12.47
C PHE A 62 -14.11 8.31 11.50
N HIS A 63 -13.81 8.29 10.20
CA HIS A 63 -14.81 8.38 9.13
C HIS A 63 -15.16 7.03 8.54
N SER A 64 -14.15 6.20 8.29
CA SER A 64 -14.34 4.87 7.70
C SER A 64 -13.17 3.97 8.03
N GLU A 65 -13.39 2.67 7.95
CA GLU A 65 -12.35 1.67 8.20
C GLU A 65 -12.49 0.45 7.29
N THR A 66 -11.46 -0.38 7.25
CA THR A 66 -11.48 -1.68 6.59
C THR A 66 -10.89 -2.74 7.51
N SER A 67 -11.41 -3.96 7.43
CA SER A 67 -10.91 -5.14 8.15
C SER A 67 -10.83 -4.97 9.67
N GLY A 68 -11.75 -4.19 10.26
CA GLY A 68 -11.85 -3.98 11.72
C GLY A 68 -10.63 -3.26 12.32
N ALA A 69 -10.01 -2.35 11.57
CA ALA A 69 -8.81 -1.64 12.00
C ALA A 69 -9.00 -0.85 13.33
N SER A 70 -10.20 -0.36 13.65
CA SER A 70 -10.53 0.25 14.96
C SER A 70 -10.39 -0.70 16.16
N LEU A 71 -10.39 -2.01 15.94
CA LEU A 71 -10.10 -2.99 16.99
C LEU A 71 -8.60 -3.04 17.33
N LEU A 72 -7.75 -2.50 16.45
CA LEU A 72 -6.30 -2.46 16.60
C LEU A 72 -5.79 -1.13 17.13
N ILE A 73 -6.58 -0.06 17.00
CA ILE A 73 -6.23 1.30 17.44
C ILE A 73 -7.15 1.73 18.59
N GLU A 74 -6.55 2.28 19.64
CA GLU A 74 -7.26 2.82 20.79
C GLU A 74 -7.76 4.23 20.51
N LYS A 75 -6.85 5.11 20.09
CA LYS A 75 -7.15 6.48 19.71
C LYS A 75 -6.07 7.04 18.79
N ILE A 76 -6.41 8.09 18.06
CA ILE A 76 -5.49 8.91 17.28
C ILE A 76 -5.65 10.34 17.79
N GLU A 77 -4.57 10.94 18.26
CA GLU A 77 -4.60 12.25 18.91
C GLU A 77 -3.77 13.27 18.12
N PRO A 78 -4.37 14.38 17.64
CA PRO A 78 -3.63 15.44 17.01
C PRO A 78 -2.79 16.20 18.05
N PHE A 79 -1.56 16.57 17.71
CA PHE A 79 -0.74 17.44 18.55
C PHE A 79 -0.31 18.70 17.80
N LYS A 80 -0.15 19.77 18.56
CA LYS A 80 0.32 21.08 18.06
C LYS A 80 1.72 21.34 18.59
N GLU A 81 2.54 21.98 17.77
CA GLU A 81 3.85 22.49 18.19
C GLU A 81 3.86 24.01 18.08
N THR A 82 4.58 24.64 19.01
CA THR A 82 4.81 26.08 18.97
C THR A 82 5.95 26.36 18.01
N ASP A 83 5.65 27.11 16.95
CA ASP A 83 6.66 27.57 16.00
C ASP A 83 7.55 28.66 16.62
N ASN A 84 8.68 28.97 15.98
CA ASN A 84 9.62 30.01 16.39
C ASN A 84 8.94 31.38 16.61
N ASN A 85 7.82 31.61 15.92
CA ASN A 85 6.99 32.81 16.04
C ASN A 85 5.92 32.74 17.16
N LYS A 86 6.04 31.79 18.11
CA LYS A 86 5.06 31.51 19.19
C LYS A 86 3.63 31.18 18.72
N ARG A 87 3.46 30.85 17.44
CA ARG A 87 2.16 30.41 16.91
C ARG A 87 2.03 28.90 17.10
N GLN A 88 0.88 28.44 17.59
CA GLN A 88 0.58 27.01 17.65
C GLN A 88 0.19 26.53 16.25
N ARG A 89 0.97 25.61 15.69
CA ARG A 89 0.68 24.96 14.42
C ARG A 89 0.35 23.49 14.62
N PHE A 90 -0.51 22.96 13.75
CA PHE A 90 -0.73 21.52 13.67
C PHE A 90 0.58 20.83 13.29
N ALA A 91 1.02 19.86 14.10
CA ALA A 91 2.34 19.25 13.96
C ALA A 91 2.29 17.75 13.63
N GLY A 92 1.12 17.13 13.72
CA GLY A 92 0.88 15.75 13.32
C GLY A 92 0.01 15.00 14.33
N PHE A 93 0.20 13.68 14.39
CA PHE A 93 -0.64 12.78 15.17
C PHE A 93 0.18 11.83 16.04
N ILE A 94 -0.42 11.43 17.16
CA ILE A 94 0.03 10.31 17.97
C ILE A 94 -0.98 9.18 17.83
N VAL A 95 -0.50 8.01 17.46
CA VAL A 95 -1.30 6.80 17.28
C VAL A 95 -1.07 5.88 18.47
N TYR A 96 -2.15 5.52 19.13
CA TYR A 96 -2.16 4.65 20.30
C TYR A 96 -2.73 3.28 19.91
N PRO A 97 -1.89 2.26 19.68
CA PRO A 97 -2.37 0.94 19.30
C PRO A 97 -2.82 0.12 20.53
N LYS A 98 -3.92 -0.63 20.40
CA LYS A 98 -4.43 -1.53 21.46
C LYS A 98 -3.53 -2.75 21.68
N LYS A 99 -2.72 -3.10 20.69
CA LYS A 99 -1.77 -4.23 20.71
C LYS A 99 -0.40 -3.76 20.27
N PHE A 100 0.64 -4.48 20.67
CA PHE A 100 1.99 -4.22 20.17
C PHE A 100 2.05 -4.49 18.67
N PHE A 101 2.45 -3.48 17.89
CA PHE A 101 2.80 -3.66 16.49
C PHE A 101 4.30 -3.86 16.35
N ASN A 102 4.69 -4.90 15.60
CA ASN A 102 6.09 -5.15 15.27
C ASN A 102 6.66 -4.05 14.37
N SER A 103 5.81 -3.49 13.51
CA SER A 103 6.14 -2.46 12.54
C SER A 103 5.32 -1.20 12.80
N PRO A 104 5.85 0.00 12.48
CA PRO A 104 5.05 1.21 12.53
C PRO A 104 3.89 1.14 11.52
N PRO A 105 2.70 1.66 11.86
CA PRO A 105 1.68 1.88 10.86
C PRO A 105 2.13 2.97 9.88
N ILE A 106 1.56 2.95 8.68
CA ILE A 106 1.83 3.93 7.64
C ILE A 106 0.75 5.00 7.72
N LEU A 107 1.15 6.27 7.81
CA LEU A 107 0.24 7.40 7.80
C LEU A 107 0.39 8.21 6.52
N GLN A 108 -0.72 8.44 5.82
CA GLN A 108 -0.76 9.17 4.56
C GLN A 108 -1.91 10.18 4.56
N ALA A 109 -1.69 11.36 3.99
CA ALA A 109 -2.76 12.31 3.68
C ALA A 109 -3.46 11.91 2.37
N LEU A 110 -4.80 11.90 2.37
CA LEU A 110 -5.60 11.50 1.20
C LEU A 110 -5.88 12.67 0.25
N ASN A 111 -6.12 13.86 0.82
CA ASN A 111 -6.56 15.04 0.08
C ASN A 111 -5.71 16.29 0.39
N SER A 112 -4.48 16.10 0.85
CA SER A 112 -3.49 17.17 0.99
C SER A 112 -2.09 16.64 0.68
N LYS A 113 -1.17 17.51 0.25
CA LYS A 113 0.24 17.11 0.02
C LYS A 113 1.07 17.05 1.29
N VAL A 114 0.42 16.88 2.45
CA VAL A 114 1.12 16.74 3.72
C VAL A 114 1.94 15.45 3.71
N VAL A 115 3.26 15.59 3.82
CA VAL A 115 4.19 14.48 3.96
C VAL A 115 4.56 14.33 5.44
N PHE A 116 4.37 13.14 5.98
CA PHE A 116 4.79 12.82 7.34
C PHE A 116 6.25 12.38 7.35
N ALA A 117 7.00 12.83 8.36
CA ALA A 117 8.31 12.28 8.67
C ALA A 117 8.18 10.82 9.14
N LEU A 118 9.31 10.12 9.14
CA LEU A 118 9.35 8.74 9.60
C LEU A 118 8.78 8.61 11.03
N PRO A 119 7.93 7.61 11.28
CA PRO A 119 7.29 7.41 12.58
C PRO A 119 8.32 7.17 13.66
N LYS A 120 8.15 7.86 14.79
CA LYS A 120 9.03 7.71 15.96
C LYS A 120 8.24 7.08 17.11
N LYS A 121 8.78 6.02 17.71
CA LYS A 121 8.24 5.52 18.99
C LYS A 121 8.44 6.56 20.07
N ILE A 122 7.36 6.94 20.75
CA ILE A 122 7.43 7.82 21.92
C ILE A 122 7.47 7.02 23.22
N ASN A 123 6.83 5.85 23.23
CA ASN A 123 6.77 4.92 24.34
C ASN A 123 7.06 3.48 23.85
N LYS A 124 6.81 2.46 24.68
CA LYS A 124 6.93 1.04 24.27
C LYS A 124 6.04 0.67 23.07
N PHE A 125 4.88 1.32 22.93
CA PHE A 125 3.83 0.96 21.99
C PHE A 125 3.44 2.10 21.03
N ASP A 126 3.44 3.34 21.53
CA ASP A 126 2.83 4.47 20.82
C ASP A 126 3.76 5.07 19.76
N TRP A 127 3.15 5.51 18.66
CA TRP A 127 3.84 6.04 17.49
C TRP A 127 3.48 7.50 17.25
N LYS A 128 4.50 8.35 17.10
CA LYS A 128 4.35 9.76 16.77
C LYS A 128 4.72 10.00 15.32
N PHE A 129 3.78 10.61 14.58
CA PHE A 129 3.94 11.04 13.20
C PHE A 129 4.02 12.56 13.20
N ARG A 130 5.14 13.11 12.75
CA ARG A 130 5.38 14.56 12.71
C ARG A 130 5.39 15.05 11.27
N ILE A 131 4.87 16.25 11.04
CA ILE A 131 4.99 16.95 9.77
C ILE A 131 6.25 17.83 9.87
N PRO A 132 7.32 17.55 9.08
CA PRO A 132 8.61 18.23 9.21
C PRO A 132 8.53 19.69 8.74
N GLU A 133 7.92 19.92 7.59
CA GLU A 133 7.73 21.25 6.98
C GLU A 133 6.27 21.38 6.55
N TRP A 134 5.59 22.38 7.12
CA TRP A 134 4.25 22.75 6.69
C TRP A 134 4.40 23.91 5.71
N GLU A 135 4.45 23.60 4.42
CA GLU A 135 4.26 24.61 3.38
C GLU A 135 2.78 25.02 3.41
N GLY A 136 2.51 26.31 3.58
CA GLY A 136 1.17 26.84 3.83
C GLY A 136 0.11 26.32 2.85
N THR A 137 -1.11 26.16 3.41
CA THR A 137 -2.41 25.90 2.76
C THR A 137 -2.44 25.88 1.22
N GLU A 138 -2.63 24.68 0.66
CA GLU A 138 -2.69 24.40 -0.79
C GLU A 138 -4.03 24.69 -1.47
N TRP A 139 -4.98 25.32 -0.79
CA TRP A 139 -6.31 25.57 -1.37
C TRP A 139 -6.27 26.80 -2.28
N GLY A 140 -5.89 26.58 -3.54
CA GLY A 140 -6.01 27.55 -4.64
C GLY A 140 -7.44 27.71 -5.17
N GLY A 141 -8.44 27.85 -4.29
CA GLY A 141 -9.84 27.98 -4.67
C GLY A 141 -10.70 28.61 -3.58
N SER A 142 -11.58 29.53 -3.99
CA SER A 142 -12.60 30.16 -3.13
C SER A 142 -13.73 29.16 -2.86
N TYR A 143 -13.56 28.35 -1.81
CA TYR A 143 -14.65 27.57 -1.22
C TYR A 143 -15.14 28.29 0.03
N ASP A 144 -16.46 28.34 0.24
CA ASP A 144 -17.05 28.93 1.45
C ASP A 144 -16.60 28.19 2.73
N GLU A 145 -16.32 26.89 2.61
CA GLU A 145 -15.66 26.07 3.63
C GLU A 145 -14.60 25.17 2.97
N PRO A 146 -13.34 25.15 3.44
CA PRO A 146 -12.34 24.24 2.93
C PRO A 146 -12.76 22.79 3.21
N PRO A 147 -12.64 21.87 2.24
CA PRO A 147 -13.03 20.47 2.45
C PRO A 147 -12.20 19.84 3.59
N ALA A 148 -12.85 18.98 4.37
CA ALA A 148 -12.23 18.33 5.53
C ALA A 148 -10.97 17.56 5.12
N LYS A 149 -9.83 17.79 5.77
CA LYS A 149 -8.61 17.03 5.49
C LYS A 149 -8.72 15.63 6.07
N LEU A 150 -8.48 14.64 5.22
CA LEU A 150 -8.59 13.22 5.54
C LEU A 150 -7.21 12.56 5.52
N TYR A 151 -7.00 11.68 6.48
CA TYR A 151 -5.77 10.91 6.66
C TYR A 151 -6.10 9.43 6.68
N LYS A 152 -5.25 8.62 6.05
CA LYS A 152 -5.30 7.16 6.05
C LYS A 152 -4.18 6.63 6.93
N LEU A 153 -4.54 5.87 7.97
CA LEU A 153 -3.62 5.07 8.76
C LEU A 153 -3.74 3.62 8.32
N GLU A 154 -2.66 3.02 7.83
CA GLU A 154 -2.60 1.64 7.37
C GLU A 154 -1.72 0.81 8.32
N ILE A 155 -2.24 -0.31 8.78
CA ILE A 155 -1.64 -1.12 9.83
C ILE A 155 -0.96 -2.32 9.19
N LEU A 156 0.36 -2.41 9.37
CA LEU A 156 1.17 -3.55 8.94
C LEU A 156 1.09 -4.65 10.02
N GLN A 157 0.55 -5.81 9.65
CA GLN A 157 0.49 -7.00 10.52
C GLN A 157 1.71 -7.91 10.32
#